data_AF-A0A4V1DEY8-F1
#
_entry.id   AF-A0A4V1DEY8-F1
#
_cell.length_a   1.000
_cell.length_b   1.000
_cell.length_c   1.000
_cell.angle_alpha   90.00
_cell.angle_beta   90.00
_cell.angle_gamma   90.00
#
_symmetry.space_group_name_H-M   'P 1'
#
loop_
_entity.id
_entity.type
_entity.pdbx_description
1 polymer ?
#
loop_
_entity_poly.entity_id
_entity_poly.type
_entity_poly.pdbx_seq_one_letter_code
_entity_poly.pdbx_strand_id
1 'polypeptide(L)'
;MSKHMGTCGRAAIVPDDIPTAITTKHLCSLTLDETRCLPEYLHACFLRHPSVLNQLGVKERGAVMPGLNMQIIKETRIPLPPLDLQRAFAARVAEIDKLKALHRAHLAKLDELFASLQHRAFRGEL
;
A
#
# COMPACT_ATOMS: atom_id res chain seq x y z
N MET A 1 -28.51 0.40 8.45
CA MET A 1 -27.16 1.00 8.32
C MET A 1 -26.15 -0.12 8.08
N SER A 2 -25.58 -0.22 6.87
CA SER A 2 -24.66 -1.31 6.52
C SER A 2 -23.24 -1.01 7.02
N LYS A 3 -22.78 -1.72 8.05
CA LYS A 3 -21.43 -1.61 8.63
C LYS A 3 -20.41 -2.25 7.68
N HIS A 4 -19.73 -1.42 6.88
CA HIS A 4 -18.52 -1.82 6.16
C HIS A 4 -17.33 -1.73 7.12
N MET A 5 -16.50 -2.77 7.18
CA MET A 5 -15.44 -2.90 8.19
C MET A 5 -14.10 -3.28 7.56
N GLY A 6 -13.24 -2.29 7.28
CA GLY A 6 -11.87 -2.50 6.82
C GLY A 6 -10.87 -2.72 7.98
N THR A 7 -9.62 -3.06 7.65
CA THR A 7 -8.52 -3.12 8.62
C THR A 7 -7.63 -1.88 8.46
N CYS A 8 -7.37 -1.14 9.54
CA CYS A 8 -6.42 -0.03 9.50
C CYS A 8 -5.01 -0.50 9.12
N GLY A 9 -4.31 0.29 8.29
CA GLY A 9 -2.93 -0.01 7.85
C GLY A 9 -2.80 -0.99 6.68
N ARG A 10 -3.90 -1.51 6.12
CA ARG A 10 -3.91 -2.28 4.87
C ARG A 10 -4.80 -1.58 3.85
N ALA A 11 -4.17 -0.92 2.89
CA ALA A 11 -4.83 -0.23 1.78
C ALA A 11 -4.11 -0.59 0.47
N ALA A 12 -4.87 -0.63 -0.62
CA ALA A 12 -4.36 -0.83 -1.97
C ALA A 12 -5.06 0.14 -2.91
N ILE A 13 -4.34 0.55 -3.95
CA ILE A 13 -4.89 1.28 -5.09
C ILE A 13 -5.41 0.22 -6.06
N VAL A 14 -6.64 0.39 -6.51
CA VAL A 14 -7.27 -0.51 -7.47
C VAL A 14 -6.65 -0.25 -8.84
N PRO A 15 -6.14 -1.28 -9.56
CA PRO A 15 -5.63 -1.12 -10.92
C PRO A 15 -6.73 -0.69 -11.89
N ASP A 16 -6.35 0.12 -12.90
CA ASP A 16 -7.29 0.61 -13.93
C ASP A 16 -7.86 -0.53 -14.80
N ASP A 17 -7.12 -1.63 -14.93
CA ASP A 17 -7.46 -2.79 -15.76
C ASP A 17 -8.25 -3.89 -15.02
N ILE A 18 -8.73 -3.60 -13.81
CA ILE A 18 -9.47 -4.59 -13.02
C ILE A 18 -10.78 -4.98 -13.74
N PRO A 19 -11.07 -6.29 -13.93
CA PRO A 19 -12.37 -6.71 -14.43
C PRO A 19 -13.47 -6.41 -13.42
N THR A 20 -14.74 -6.48 -13.83
CA THR A 20 -15.87 -6.32 -12.91
C THR A 20 -15.72 -7.23 -11.69
N ALA A 21 -15.65 -6.60 -10.51
CA ALA A 21 -15.40 -7.28 -9.25
C ALA A 21 -16.49 -6.92 -8.23
N ILE A 22 -16.82 -7.89 -7.37
CA ILE A 22 -17.76 -7.69 -6.26
C ILE A 22 -16.96 -7.55 -4.97
N THR A 23 -17.19 -6.46 -4.25
CA THR A 23 -16.53 -6.19 -2.98
C THR A 23 -17.26 -6.88 -1.81
N THR A 24 -16.52 -7.38 -0.82
CA THR A 24 -17.11 -7.94 0.40
C THR A 24 -17.39 -6.86 1.45
N LYS A 25 -18.26 -7.14 2.42
CA LYS A 25 -18.60 -6.23 3.54
C LYS A 25 -17.43 -5.82 4.45
N HIS A 26 -16.27 -6.48 4.28
CA HIS A 26 -15.07 -6.24 5.09
C HIS A 26 -14.02 -5.37 4.39
N LEU A 27 -14.43 -4.70 3.30
CA LEU A 27 -13.60 -3.73 2.61
C LEU A 27 -14.35 -2.40 2.50
N CYS A 28 -13.56 -1.33 2.48
CA CYS A 28 -14.04 0.01 2.21
C CYS A 28 -13.45 0.45 0.88
N SER A 29 -14.31 0.72 -0.10
CA SER A 29 -13.90 1.26 -1.40
C SER A 29 -14.09 2.79 -1.38
N LEU A 30 -13.10 3.51 -1.90
CA LEU A 30 -13.11 4.96 -1.98
C LEU A 30 -12.90 5.38 -3.43
N THR A 31 -13.77 6.23 -3.94
CA THR A 31 -13.59 6.91 -5.23
C THR A 31 -13.13 8.33 -4.95
N LEU A 32 -12.08 8.75 -5.63
CA LEU A 32 -11.47 10.06 -5.42
C LEU A 32 -11.83 10.99 -6.56
N ASP A 33 -11.93 12.27 -6.23
CA ASP A 33 -11.85 13.34 -7.20
C ASP A 33 -10.36 13.63 -7.45
N GLU A 34 -9.83 13.05 -8.53
CA GLU A 34 -8.41 13.16 -8.91
C GLU A 34 -7.99 14.57 -9.29
N THR A 35 -8.95 15.49 -9.50
CA THR A 35 -8.65 16.92 -9.64
C THR A 35 -8.25 17.58 -8.32
N ARG A 36 -8.38 16.86 -7.21
CA ARG A 36 -8.07 17.35 -5.85
C ARG A 36 -7.07 16.48 -5.12
N CYS A 37 -7.15 15.16 -5.28
CA CYS A 37 -6.33 14.21 -4.54
C CYS A 37 -5.96 13.00 -5.39
N LEU A 38 -4.66 12.74 -5.54
CA LEU A 38 -4.18 11.56 -6.26
C LEU A 38 -4.26 10.30 -5.39
N PRO A 39 -4.61 9.13 -5.96
CA PRO A 39 -4.68 7.87 -5.23
C PRO A 39 -3.39 7.50 -4.48
N GLU A 40 -2.23 7.70 -5.11
CA GLU A 40 -0.91 7.40 -4.53
C GLU A 40 -0.61 8.26 -3.31
N TYR A 41 -1.02 9.52 -3.35
CA TYR A 41 -0.83 10.45 -2.25
C TYR A 41 -1.73 10.08 -1.06
N LEU A 42 -3.01 9.80 -1.32
CA LEU A 42 -3.95 9.35 -0.28
C LEU A 42 -3.50 8.03 0.34
N HIS A 43 -3.10 7.07 -0.49
CA HIS A 43 -2.59 5.77 -0.07
C HIS A 43 -1.40 5.91 0.88
N ALA A 44 -0.42 6.76 0.52
CA ALA A 44 0.70 7.04 1.39
C ALA A 44 0.29 7.68 2.72
N CYS A 45 -0.71 8.58 2.70
CA CYS A 45 -1.24 9.19 3.93
C CYS A 45 -1.83 8.14 4.87
N PHE A 46 -2.65 7.23 4.34
CA PHE A 46 -3.30 6.16 5.11
C PHE A 46 -2.33 5.13 5.68
N LEU A 47 -1.15 4.99 5.08
CA LEU A 47 -0.15 4.02 5.52
C LEU A 47 0.94 4.63 6.42
N ARG A 48 1.27 5.91 6.24
CA ARG A 48 2.50 6.47 6.80
C ARG A 48 2.35 7.83 7.46
N HIS A 49 1.31 8.60 7.17
CA HIS A 49 1.21 9.95 7.71
C HIS A 49 0.80 9.92 9.19
N PRO A 50 1.62 10.40 10.14
CA PRO A 50 1.40 10.17 11.57
C PRO A 50 0.06 10.68 12.08
N SER A 51 -0.34 11.90 11.69
CA SER A 51 -1.62 12.48 12.11
C SER A 51 -2.82 11.72 11.52
N VAL A 52 -2.69 11.18 10.31
CA VAL A 52 -3.77 10.41 9.67
C VAL A 52 -3.89 9.05 10.35
N LEU A 53 -2.77 8.35 10.57
CA LEU A 53 -2.74 7.09 11.31
C LEU A 53 -3.31 7.22 12.73
N ASN A 54 -3.03 8.34 13.41
CA ASN A 54 -3.59 8.62 14.73
C ASN A 54 -5.12 8.80 14.66
N GLN A 55 -5.64 9.59 13.70
CA GLN A 55 -7.08 9.77 13.50
C GLN A 55 -7.79 8.45 13.14
N LEU A 56 -7.13 7.58 12.38
CA LEU A 56 -7.61 6.23 12.07
C LEU A 56 -7.54 5.25 13.26
N GLY A 57 -7.05 5.70 14.43
CA GLY A 57 -6.97 4.91 15.65
C GLY A 57 -5.91 3.81 15.61
N VAL A 58 -4.89 3.92 14.74
CA VAL A 58 -3.85 2.89 14.56
C VAL A 58 -2.96 2.74 15.80
N LYS A 59 -2.72 3.83 16.55
CA LYS A 59 -1.83 3.82 17.72
C LYS A 59 -2.49 3.56 19.07
N GLU A 60 -3.80 3.71 19.19
CA GLU A 60 -4.46 3.82 20.51
C GLU A 60 -5.11 2.54 21.04
N ARG A 61 -5.22 1.46 20.25
CA ARG A 61 -6.14 0.36 20.62
C ARG A 61 -5.43 -0.99 20.66
N GLY A 62 -4.91 -1.35 21.83
CA GLY A 62 -4.51 -2.73 22.19
C GLY A 62 -5.68 -3.71 22.32
N ALA A 63 -6.76 -3.52 21.56
CA ALA A 63 -7.98 -4.32 21.63
C ALA A 63 -8.26 -5.00 20.28
N VAL A 64 -8.71 -6.25 20.39
CA VAL A 64 -9.09 -7.20 19.33
C VAL A 64 -9.82 -6.51 18.17
N MET A 65 -9.13 -6.41 17.02
CA MET A 65 -9.61 -5.91 15.72
C MET A 65 -10.35 -4.55 15.70
N PRO A 66 -9.66 -3.42 15.44
CA PRO A 66 -10.32 -2.16 15.15
C PRO A 66 -10.90 -2.17 13.73
N GLY A 67 -12.23 -2.27 13.65
CA GLY A 67 -12.95 -2.12 12.39
C GLY A 67 -12.89 -0.68 11.87
N LEU A 68 -12.12 -0.43 10.82
CA LEU A 68 -12.15 0.83 10.08
C LEU A 68 -13.51 0.94 9.39
N ASN A 69 -14.37 1.83 9.89
CA ASN A 69 -15.67 2.06 9.28
C ASN A 69 -15.67 3.34 8.43
N MET A 70 -16.66 3.45 7.54
CA MET A 70 -16.77 4.58 6.61
C MET A 70 -16.94 5.94 7.31
N GLN A 71 -17.50 5.98 8.51
CA GLN A 71 -17.68 7.22 9.26
C GLN A 71 -16.31 7.80 9.68
N ILE A 72 -15.44 6.96 10.27
CA ILE A 72 -14.09 7.35 10.66
C ILE A 72 -13.31 7.87 9.44
N ILE A 73 -13.40 7.17 8.30
CA ILE A 73 -12.72 7.58 7.07
C ILE A 73 -13.21 8.96 6.60
N LYS A 74 -14.53 9.20 6.60
CA LYS A 74 -15.11 10.48 6.17
C LYS A 74 -14.75 11.66 7.09
N GLU A 75 -14.56 11.39 8.37
CA GLU A 75 -14.19 12.40 9.37
C GLU A 75 -12.67 12.66 9.41
N THR A 76 -11.87 11.76 8.81
CA THR A 76 -10.41 11.87 8.79
C THR A 76 -9.98 13.10 7.97
N ARG A 77 -9.23 13.99 8.62
CA ARG A 77 -8.63 15.16 7.98
C ARG A 77 -7.30 14.79 7.36
N ILE A 78 -7.16 15.08 6.08
CA ILE A 78 -5.99 14.73 5.27
C ILE A 78 -5.33 16.02 4.80
N PRO A 79 -4.00 16.17 4.97
CA PRO A 79 -3.29 17.30 4.36
C PRO A 79 -3.47 17.23 2.84
N LEU A 80 -3.82 18.35 2.20
CA LEU A 80 -4.10 18.39 0.77
C LEU A 80 -3.21 19.45 0.08
N PRO A 81 -1.93 19.12 -0.22
CA PRO A 81 -1.05 20.04 -0.91
C PRO A 81 -1.51 20.23 -2.37
N PRO A 82 -1.02 21.26 -3.08
CA PRO A 82 -1.27 21.44 -4.52
C PRO A 82 -0.97 20.18 -5.33
N LEU A 83 -1.73 19.94 -6.39
CA LEU A 83 -1.60 18.73 -7.23
C LEU A 83 -0.18 18.50 -7.76
N ASP A 84 0.57 19.54 -8.08
CA ASP A 84 1.95 19.40 -8.56
C ASP A 84 2.87 18.75 -7.51
N LEU A 85 2.68 19.08 -6.23
CA LEU A 85 3.42 18.43 -5.15
C LEU A 85 2.98 16.98 -4.95
N GLN A 86 1.68 16.69 -5.13
CA GLN A 86 1.17 15.32 -5.09
C GLN A 86 1.76 14.48 -6.24
N ARG A 87 1.81 15.02 -7.46
CA ARG A 87 2.44 14.38 -8.63
C ARG A 87 3.93 14.13 -8.41
N ALA A 88 4.66 15.14 -7.93
CA ALA A 88 6.08 15.01 -7.63
C ALA A 88 6.35 13.95 -6.55
N PHE A 89 5.47 13.86 -5.54
CA PHE A 89 5.52 12.80 -4.54
C PHE A 89 5.28 11.43 -5.17
N ALA A 90 4.19 11.27 -5.94
CA ALA A 90 3.83 10.02 -6.59
C ALA A 90 4.95 9.50 -7.51
N ALA A 91 5.56 10.38 -8.31
CA ALA A 91 6.69 10.03 -9.17
C ALA A 91 7.89 9.48 -8.37
N ARG A 92 8.24 10.11 -7.25
CA ARG A 92 9.33 9.61 -6.38
C ARG A 92 9.01 8.26 -5.76
N VAL A 93 7.77 8.06 -5.33
CA VAL A 93 7.32 6.77 -4.78
C VAL A 93 7.42 5.67 -5.85
N ALA A 94 6.96 5.95 -7.07
CA ALA A 94 7.03 5.02 -8.19
C ALA A 94 8.48 4.61 -8.52
N GLU A 95 9.41 5.57 -8.57
CA GLU A 95 10.83 5.27 -8.80
C GLU A 95 11.44 4.42 -7.68
N ILE A 96 11.09 4.70 -6.43
CA ILE A 96 11.53 3.90 -5.27
C ILE A 96 11.00 2.47 -5.36
N ASP A 97 9.73 2.29 -5.73
CA ASP A 97 9.12 0.96 -5.81
C ASP A 97 9.66 0.16 -6.99
N LYS A 98 9.97 0.82 -8.12
CA LYS A 98 10.73 0.22 -9.23
C LYS A 98 12.11 -0.25 -8.79
N LEU A 99 12.85 0.57 -8.05
CA LEU A 99 14.17 0.20 -7.53
C LEU A 99 14.10 -1.00 -6.56
N LYS A 100 13.10 -1.03 -5.68
CA LYS A 100 12.88 -2.18 -4.79
C LYS A 100 12.57 -3.45 -5.57
N ALA A 101 11.74 -3.37 -6.61
CA ALA A 101 11.41 -4.52 -7.44
C ALA A 101 12.67 -5.06 -8.14
N LEU A 102 13.51 -4.18 -8.69
CA LEU A 102 14.79 -4.55 -9.29
C LEU A 102 15.72 -5.24 -8.29
N HIS A 103 15.89 -4.68 -7.09
CA HIS A 103 16.72 -5.28 -6.05
C HIS A 103 16.22 -6.66 -5.62
N ARG A 104 14.90 -6.85 -5.49
CA ARG A 104 14.31 -8.17 -5.19
C ARG A 104 14.61 -9.19 -6.29
N ALA A 105 14.51 -8.78 -7.56
CA ALA A 105 14.85 -9.65 -8.69
C ALA A 105 16.34 -10.03 -8.69
N HIS A 106 17.23 -9.09 -8.41
CA HIS A 106 18.67 -9.36 -8.29
C HIS A 106 18.97 -10.32 -7.13
N LEU A 107 18.37 -10.13 -5.97
CA LEU A 107 18.54 -11.04 -4.82
C LEU A 107 18.11 -12.46 -5.17
N ALA A 108 16.92 -12.62 -5.78
CA ALA A 108 16.45 -13.93 -6.22
C ALA A 108 17.43 -14.59 -7.23
N LYS A 109 18.06 -13.81 -8.11
CA LYS A 109 19.05 -14.35 -9.06
C LYS A 109 20.36 -14.75 -8.38
N LEU A 110 20.80 -14.01 -7.37
CA LEU A 110 21.96 -14.37 -6.57
C LEU A 110 21.73 -15.67 -5.79
N ASP A 111 20.54 -15.86 -5.21
CA ASP A 111 20.17 -17.09 -4.53
C ASP A 111 20.17 -18.30 -5.49
N GLU A 112 19.62 -18.13 -6.69
CA GLU A 112 19.63 -19.16 -7.74
C GLU A 112 21.06 -19.53 -8.17
N LEU A 113 21.92 -18.52 -8.39
CA LEU A 113 23.31 -18.73 -8.75
C LEU A 113 24.08 -19.46 -7.64
N PHE A 114 23.87 -19.05 -6.40
CA PHE A 114 24.51 -19.69 -5.24
C PHE A 114 24.08 -21.15 -5.11
N ALA A 115 22.79 -21.45 -5.25
CA ALA A 115 22.29 -22.83 -5.25
C ALA A 115 22.89 -23.67 -6.40
N SER A 116 23.04 -23.09 -7.60
CA SER A 116 23.69 -23.75 -8.74
C SER A 116 25.16 -24.07 -8.47
N LEU A 117 25.91 -23.12 -7.90
CA LEU A 117 27.32 -23.33 -7.54
C LEU A 117 27.48 -24.39 -6.45
N GLN A 118 26.63 -24.36 -5.41
CA GLN A 118 26.62 -25.41 -4.39
C GLN A 118 26.36 -26.78 -5.01
N HIS A 119 25.37 -26.91 -5.89
CA HIS A 119 25.06 -28.17 -6.56
C HIS A 119 26.26 -28.71 -7.35
N ARG A 120 26.95 -27.85 -8.11
CA ARG A 120 28.16 -28.22 -8.86
C ARG A 120 29.31 -28.63 -7.94
N ALA A 121 29.48 -27.93 -6.81
CA ALA A 121 30.58 -28.18 -5.86
C ALA A 121 30.44 -29.56 -5.22
N PHE A 122 29.22 -29.89 -4.75
CA PHE A 122 28.94 -31.19 -4.15
C PHE A 122 28.95 -32.36 -5.14
N ARG A 123 28.90 -32.08 -6.45
CA ARG A 123 29.06 -33.07 -7.52
C ARG A 123 30.50 -33.18 -8.05
N GLY A 124 31.42 -32.33 -7.57
CA GLY A 124 32.81 -32.29 -8.07
C GLY A 124 32.95 -31.72 -9.49
N GLU A 125 31.98 -30.91 -9.94
CA GLU A 125 31.91 -30.29 -11.27
C GLU A 125 32.42 -28.82 -11.25
N LEU A 126 33.27 -28.51 -10.28
CA LEU A 126 33.79 -27.18 -9.96
C LEU A 126 35.31 -27.19 -9.89
#